data_AF-A0A7S2FDA8-F1
#
_entry.id   AF-A0A7S2FDA8-F1
#
_cell.length_a   1.000
_cell.length_b   1.000
_cell.length_c   1.000
_cell.angle_alpha   90.00
_cell.angle_beta   90.00
_cell.angle_gamma   90.00
#
_symmetry.space_group_name_H-M   'P 1'
#
loop_
_entity.id
_entity.type
_entity.pdbx_description
1 polymer ?
#
loop_
_entity_poly.entity_id
_entity_poly.type
_entity_poly.pdbx_seq_one_letter_code
_entity_poly.pdbx_strand_id
1 'polypeptide(L)'
;FKKAVLDGRQLALKVSANSVYGFTGATVGKLPCLEISSSVTAFGRQMIEHTKNLVEKKYNKANGYEYDSEVVYGDTDSVFVKFGNPDVAESMRLGEEAANLITETFMKPIKLEF
;
A
#
# COMPACT_ATOMS: atom_id res chain seq x y z
N PHE A 1 -26.58 -2.81 -11.95
CA PHE A 1 -26.99 -1.39 -11.97
C PHE A 1 -26.71 -0.66 -10.66
N LYS A 2 -27.44 -0.91 -9.56
CA LYS A 2 -27.24 -0.18 -8.27
C LYS A 2 -25.82 -0.22 -7.70
N LYS A 3 -25.15 -1.39 -7.73
CA LYS A 3 -23.75 -1.53 -7.26
C LYS A 3 -22.79 -0.59 -8.00
N ALA A 4 -22.90 -0.49 -9.33
CA ALA A 4 -22.05 0.38 -10.14
C ALA A 4 -22.29 1.87 -9.86
N VAL A 5 -23.53 2.28 -9.59
CA VAL A 5 -23.84 3.67 -9.20
C VAL A 5 -23.24 4.01 -7.84
N LEU A 6 -23.32 3.09 -6.87
CA LEU A 6 -22.70 3.27 -5.55
C LEU A 6 -21.17 3.27 -5.63
N ASP A 7 -20.59 2.47 -6.53
CA ASP A 7 -19.16 2.46 -6.81
C ASP A 7 -18.69 3.80 -7.41
N GLY A 8 -19.42 4.33 -8.39
CA GLY A 8 -19.16 5.67 -8.92
C GLY A 8 -19.23 6.76 -7.85
N ARG A 9 -20.19 6.65 -6.91
CA ARG A 9 -20.29 7.59 -5.78
C ARG A 9 -19.07 7.52 -4.86
N GLN A 10 -18.58 6.34 -4.48
CA GLN A 10 -17.39 6.25 -3.62
C GLN A 10 -16.12 6.72 -4.34
N LEU A 11 -15.99 6.42 -5.65
CA LEU A 11 -14.86 6.90 -6.45
C LEU A 11 -14.81 8.42 -6.54
N ALA A 12 -15.97 9.09 -6.69
CA ALA A 12 -16.02 10.55 -6.69
C ALA A 12 -15.52 11.15 -5.37
N LEU A 13 -15.82 10.51 -4.23
CA LEU A 13 -15.30 10.94 -2.93
C LEU A 13 -13.78 10.71 -2.83
N LYS A 14 -13.28 9.56 -3.30
CA LYS A 14 -11.83 9.27 -3.37
C LYS A 14 -11.09 10.30 -4.21
N VAL A 15 -11.59 10.63 -5.40
CA VAL A 15 -11.00 11.64 -6.30
C VAL A 15 -10.98 13.02 -5.63
N SER A 16 -12.06 13.39 -4.94
CA SER A 16 -12.14 14.67 -4.24
C SER A 16 -11.12 14.76 -3.11
N ALA A 17 -10.95 13.69 -2.32
CA ALA A 17 -9.95 13.62 -1.26
C ALA A 17 -8.52 13.70 -1.81
N ASN A 18 -8.20 12.93 -2.86
CA ASN A 18 -6.89 12.96 -3.50
C ASN A 18 -6.59 14.33 -4.13
N SER A 19 -7.61 15.04 -4.60
CA SER A 19 -7.45 16.39 -5.15
C SER A 19 -6.99 17.41 -4.10
N VAL A 20 -7.21 17.17 -2.80
CA VAL A 20 -6.74 18.05 -1.72
C VAL A 20 -5.21 18.07 -1.64
N TYR A 21 -4.56 16.90 -1.67
CA TYR A 21 -3.09 16.86 -1.72
C TYR A 21 -2.57 17.38 -3.07
N GLY A 22 -3.27 17.07 -4.18
CA GLY A 22 -2.90 17.57 -5.50
C GLY A 22 -2.93 19.11 -5.58
N PHE A 23 -3.89 19.73 -4.89
CA PHE A 23 -4.02 21.19 -4.82
C PHE A 23 -2.80 21.85 -4.17
N THR A 24 -2.21 21.25 -3.13
CA THR A 24 -1.00 21.81 -2.52
C THR A 24 0.21 21.75 -3.47
N GLY A 25 0.23 20.80 -4.40
CA GLY A 25 1.26 20.67 -5.42
C GLY A 25 1.04 21.52 -6.69
N ALA A 26 -0.12 22.16 -6.84
CA ALA A 26 -0.49 22.86 -8.07
C ALA A 26 0.23 24.21 -8.20
N THR A 27 1.31 24.25 -8.98
CA THR A 27 2.11 25.47 -9.23
C THR A 27 1.35 26.56 -9.96
N VAL A 28 0.40 26.18 -10.83
CA VAL A 28 -0.59 27.07 -11.43
C VAL A 28 -1.88 26.94 -10.63
N GLY A 29 -1.98 27.70 -9.54
CA GLY A 29 -3.08 27.60 -8.59
C GLY A 29 -3.13 28.81 -7.66
N LYS A 30 -4.15 28.83 -6.78
CA LYS A 30 -4.35 29.96 -5.85
C LYS A 30 -3.50 29.88 -4.58
N LEU A 31 -3.03 28.69 -4.20
CA LEU A 31 -2.29 28.48 -2.94
C LEU A 31 -1.36 27.25 -3.02
N PRO A 32 -0.25 27.31 -3.78
CA PRO A 32 0.74 26.24 -3.81
C PRO A 32 1.52 26.15 -2.49
N CYS A 33 1.75 24.92 -2.02
CA CYS A 33 2.66 24.57 -0.94
C CYS A 33 3.34 23.23 -1.29
N LEU A 34 4.45 23.34 -2.03
CA LEU A 34 5.17 22.20 -2.60
C LEU A 34 5.80 21.32 -1.53
N GLU A 35 6.10 21.88 -0.37
CA GLU A 35 6.65 21.20 0.79
C GLU A 35 5.70 20.09 1.24
N ILE A 36 4.39 20.37 1.32
CA ILE A 36 3.37 19.38 1.70
C ILE A 36 3.33 18.24 0.67
N SER A 37 3.18 18.56 -0.62
CA SER A 37 3.10 17.52 -1.66
C SER A 37 4.38 16.69 -1.76
N SER A 38 5.54 17.33 -1.56
CA SER A 38 6.83 16.65 -1.60
C SER A 38 6.99 15.70 -0.41
N SER A 39 6.62 16.14 0.80
CA SER A 39 6.63 15.29 2.00
C SER A 39 5.70 14.10 1.86
N VAL A 40 4.47 14.28 1.33
CA VAL A 40 3.53 13.18 1.10
C VAL A 40 4.15 12.11 0.19
N THR A 41 4.73 12.50 -0.95
CA THR A 41 5.35 11.52 -1.85
C THR A 41 6.61 10.88 -1.27
N ALA A 42 7.38 11.60 -0.43
CA ALA A 42 8.54 11.05 0.26
C ALA A 42 8.14 9.98 1.27
N PHE A 43 7.11 10.22 2.09
CA PHE A 43 6.57 9.21 3.00
C PHE A 43 6.03 8.01 2.24
N GLY A 44 5.30 8.20 1.13
CA GLY A 44 4.82 7.08 0.29
C GLY A 44 5.97 6.16 -0.18
N ARG A 45 7.06 6.74 -0.68
CA ARG A 45 8.25 5.97 -1.10
C ARG A 45 8.93 5.23 0.06
N GLN A 46 9.01 5.85 1.23
CA GLN A 46 9.57 5.19 2.42
C GLN A 46 8.69 4.04 2.90
N MET A 47 7.36 4.21 2.85
CA MET A 47 6.41 3.20 3.29
C MET A 47 6.43 1.97 2.39
N ILE A 48 6.46 2.12 1.06
CA ILE A 48 6.51 0.97 0.14
C ILE A 48 7.83 0.19 0.28
N GLU A 49 8.95 0.88 0.44
CA GLU A 49 10.26 0.26 0.66
C GLU A 49 10.32 -0.47 2.01
N HIS A 50 9.75 0.11 3.06
CA HIS A 50 9.62 -0.52 4.37
C HIS A 50 8.76 -1.79 4.31
N THR A 51 7.59 -1.72 3.65
CA THR A 51 6.71 -2.87 3.42
C THR A 51 7.45 -4.00 2.69
N LYS A 52 8.15 -3.70 1.60
CA LYS A 52 8.95 -4.68 0.86
C LYS A 52 9.98 -5.36 1.77
N ASN A 53 10.80 -4.57 2.46
CA ASN A 53 11.87 -5.08 3.31
C ASN A 53 11.34 -5.96 4.45
N LEU A 54 10.19 -5.60 5.04
CA LEU A 54 9.56 -6.42 6.08
C LEU A 54 9.09 -7.77 5.54
N VAL A 55 8.46 -7.79 4.37
CA VAL A 55 7.98 -9.04 3.75
C VAL A 55 9.16 -9.98 3.49
N GLU A 56 10.18 -9.53 2.77
CA GLU A 56 11.33 -10.37 2.38
C GLU A 56 12.16 -10.81 3.61
N LYS A 57 12.26 -9.95 4.63
CA LYS A 57 12.96 -10.28 5.88
C LYS A 57 12.19 -11.25 6.77
N LYS A 58 10.85 -11.22 6.78
CA LYS A 58 10.03 -12.08 7.64
C LYS A 58 9.79 -13.43 7.02
N TYR A 59 9.32 -13.47 5.78
CA TYR A 59 8.82 -14.68 5.11
C TYR A 59 9.94 -15.36 4.31
N ASN A 60 10.90 -15.95 5.02
CA ASN A 60 12.03 -16.67 4.43
C ASN A 60 12.36 -17.97 5.19
N LYS A 61 13.17 -18.82 4.55
CA LYS A 61 13.55 -20.13 5.10
C LYS A 61 14.31 -20.05 6.41
N ALA A 62 15.13 -19.01 6.61
CA ALA A 62 15.86 -18.81 7.85
C ALA A 62 14.93 -18.59 9.06
N ASN A 63 13.72 -18.06 8.82
CA ASN A 63 12.68 -17.86 9.84
C ASN A 63 11.67 -19.02 9.92
N GLY A 64 11.95 -20.16 9.27
CA GLY A 64 11.12 -21.37 9.35
C GLY A 64 9.98 -21.44 8.35
N TYR A 65 9.95 -20.58 7.32
CA TYR A 65 9.02 -20.72 6.20
C TYR A 65 9.57 -21.70 5.16
N GLU A 66 8.69 -22.33 4.37
CA GLU A 66 9.07 -23.33 3.37
C GLU A 66 9.81 -22.71 2.16
N TYR A 67 9.49 -21.45 1.86
CA TYR A 67 9.99 -20.71 0.70
C TYR A 67 10.51 -19.33 1.12
N ASP A 68 11.38 -18.77 0.29
CA ASP A 68 11.82 -17.38 0.40
C ASP A 68 10.86 -16.51 -0.41
N SER A 69 10.20 -15.57 0.27
CA SER A 69 9.25 -14.67 -0.37
C SER A 69 9.98 -13.52 -1.06
N GLU A 70 9.45 -13.11 -2.21
CA GLU A 70 10.03 -12.06 -3.05
C GLU A 70 8.94 -11.06 -3.44
N VAL A 71 9.22 -9.77 -3.33
CA VAL A 71 8.34 -8.74 -3.90
C VAL A 71 8.66 -8.58 -5.38
N VAL A 72 7.78 -9.11 -6.23
CA VAL A 72 8.00 -9.16 -7.69
C VAL A 72 7.55 -7.87 -8.39
N TYR A 73 6.68 -7.09 -7.77
CA TYR A 73 6.21 -5.81 -8.29
C TYR A 73 5.71 -4.91 -7.16
N GLY A 74 5.76 -3.60 -7.38
CA GLY A 74 5.13 -2.61 -6.53
C GLY A 74 4.76 -1.37 -7.32
N ASP A 75 3.58 -0.83 -7.06
CA ASP A 75 3.10 0.41 -7.67
C ASP A 75 2.51 1.30 -6.57
N THR A 76 3.23 2.38 -6.27
CA THR A 76 2.84 3.53 -5.42
C THR A 76 2.39 3.18 -4.00
N ASP A 77 1.26 2.49 -3.86
CA ASP A 77 0.59 2.09 -2.63
C ASP A 77 0.31 0.57 -2.54
N SER A 78 0.81 -0.21 -3.50
CA SER A 78 0.62 -1.67 -3.56
C SER A 78 1.93 -2.43 -3.76
N VAL A 79 2.02 -3.64 -3.19
CA VAL A 79 3.12 -4.61 -3.40
C VAL A 79 2.56 -5.96 -3.77
N PHE A 80 3.25 -6.66 -4.66
CA PHE A 80 2.88 -7.98 -5.16
C PHE A 80 3.94 -8.96 -4.69
N VAL A 81 3.54 -9.85 -3.80
CA VAL A 81 4.45 -10.78 -3.12
C VAL A 81 4.28 -12.18 -3.72
N LYS A 82 5.39 -12.77 -4.12
CA LYS A 82 5.47 -14.20 -4.44
C LYS A 82 5.95 -14.94 -3.19
N PHE A 83 5.03 -15.57 -2.47
CA PHE A 83 5.36 -16.41 -1.31
C PHE A 83 5.99 -17.76 -1.68
N GLY A 84 5.89 -18.19 -2.94
CA GLY A 84 6.52 -19.41 -3.46
C GLY A 84 5.70 -20.69 -3.25
N ASN A 85 4.66 -20.67 -2.43
CA ASN A 85 3.78 -21.81 -2.21
C ASN A 85 2.80 -22.01 -3.41
N PRO A 86 2.48 -23.26 -3.80
CA PRO A 86 1.57 -23.54 -4.92
C PRO A 86 0.08 -23.47 -4.52
N ASP A 87 -0.21 -23.46 -3.22
CA ASP A 87 -1.58 -23.45 -2.70
C ASP A 87 -2.11 -22.02 -2.53
N VAL A 88 -3.22 -21.71 -3.21
CA VAL A 88 -3.84 -20.38 -3.17
C VAL A 88 -4.33 -20.05 -1.76
N ALA A 89 -4.90 -21.01 -1.04
CA ALA A 89 -5.47 -20.75 0.28
C ALA A 89 -4.38 -20.32 1.28
N GLU A 90 -3.24 -21.01 1.27
CA GLU A 90 -2.10 -20.63 2.09
C GLU A 90 -1.48 -19.29 1.66
N SER A 91 -1.44 -18.97 0.36
CA SER A 91 -0.95 -17.65 -0.10
C SER A 91 -1.84 -16.51 0.40
N MET A 92 -3.17 -16.71 0.38
CA MET A 92 -4.12 -15.75 0.92
C MET A 92 -3.97 -15.59 2.43
N ARG A 93 -3.76 -16.68 3.16
CA ARG A 93 -3.51 -16.65 4.61
C ARG A 93 -2.25 -15.85 4.95
N LEU A 94 -1.16 -16.09 4.22
CA LEU A 94 0.10 -15.36 4.39
C LEU A 94 -0.04 -13.88 4.00
N GLY A 95 -0.81 -13.57 2.95
CA GLY A 95 -1.12 -12.19 2.55
C GLY A 95 -1.84 -11.40 3.64
N GLU A 96 -2.90 -11.98 4.23
CA GLU A 96 -3.64 -11.39 5.35
C GLU A 96 -2.76 -11.23 6.59
N GLU A 97 -1.94 -12.23 6.92
CA GLU A 97 -0.98 -12.16 8.03
C GLU A 97 0.04 -11.02 7.82
N ALA A 98 0.59 -10.91 6.60
CA ALA A 98 1.54 -9.87 6.25
C ALA A 98 0.91 -8.46 6.32
N ALA A 99 -0.31 -8.30 5.79
CA ALA A 99 -1.03 -7.03 5.82
C ALA A 99 -1.26 -6.54 7.26
N ASN A 100 -1.67 -7.44 8.16
CA ASN A 100 -1.88 -7.12 9.57
C ASN A 100 -0.57 -6.81 10.30
N LEU A 101 0.47 -7.62 10.11
CA LEU A 101 1.78 -7.41 10.74
C LEU A 101 2.42 -6.08 10.32
N ILE A 102 2.34 -5.75 9.03
CA ILE A 102 2.94 -4.51 8.51
C ILE A 102 2.12 -3.29 8.99
N THR A 103 0.79 -3.42 9.06
CA THR A 103 -0.10 -2.37 9.62
C THR A 103 0.33 -1.96 11.04
N GLU A 104 0.73 -2.91 11.88
CA GLU A 104 1.18 -2.63 13.25
C GLU A 104 2.45 -1.77 13.32
N THR A 105 3.22 -1.70 12.23
CA THR A 105 4.43 -0.89 12.15
C THR A 105 4.17 0.56 11.73
N PHE A 106 2.95 0.89 11.31
CA PHE A 106 2.56 2.24 10.88
C PHE A 106 1.73 2.98 11.93
N MET A 107 1.75 4.32 11.86
CA MET A 107 0.91 5.16 12.70
C MET A 107 -0.55 5.10 12.22
N LYS A 108 -1.50 4.97 13.14
CA LYS A 108 -2.93 5.11 12.83
C LYS A 108 -3.19 6.49 12.19
N PRO A 109 -4.00 6.59 11.13
CA PRO A 109 -4.96 5.58 10.61
C PRO A 109 -4.43 4.71 9.45
N ILE A 110 -3.11 4.65 9.23
CA ILE A 110 -2.55 3.87 8.12
C ILE A 110 -2.80 2.38 8.35
N LYS A 111 -3.33 1.70 7.34
CA LYS A 111 -3.63 0.28 7.33
C LYS A 111 -3.33 -0.31 5.95
N LEU A 112 -2.69 -1.46 5.93
CA LEU A 112 -2.53 -2.30 4.75
C LEU A 112 -3.60 -3.40 4.77
N GLU A 113 -4.14 -3.75 3.60
CA GLU A 113 -5.23 -4.73 3.45
C GLU A 113 -4.88 -5.73 2.33
N PHE A 114 -5.42 -6.95 2.42
CA PHE A 114 -5.32 -8.02 1.41
C PHE A 114 -6.65 -8.20 0.66
#